data_AF-A0A7Y5CCT8-F1
#
_entry.id   AF-A0A7Y5CCT8-F1
#
_cell.length_a   1.000
_cell.length_b   1.000
_cell.length_c   1.000
_cell.angle_alpha   90.00
_cell.angle_beta   90.00
_cell.angle_gamma   90.00
#
_symmetry.space_group_name_H-M   'P 1'
#
loop_
_entity.id
_entity.type
_entity.pdbx_description
1 polymer ?
#
loop_
_entity_poly.entity_id
_entity_poly.type
_entity_poly.pdbx_seq_one_letter_code
_entity_poly.pdbx_strand_id
1 'polypeptide(L)'
;MLYYLGLFIEPKISAFNVLTYYPVRTGGAAVTAFLVSLIIGPTVIRLLRSLKIGQYIKKEHVADLHALHKNKAGTPTMGGALIVLAALIALVLWGRFENRLLLLALATVILLGAVGFLDDFVKLRRKHNQGLSAKAKFLGQIVVGIFLGVYLTYNPIAYSATYVALDDVDWDKFIPALQQNVTSPDTAAKRCVAMLPESKRAIVDAAPRGGPWSGDTRRDVLAGFRDLIDDRRLYDADLWSNANLSDEALDFAAAGVAALSDRELRRFNRLLIETAFPDIVETSVPDIHTKVEVPFLKMVLIPFGILYVLFVLTIIVGASNAVNLTDGLDGLAIGASIISLLTYTGIAYVISRANWSEYLLLIYVPEASELTVFGGAMLGAGLGFLWFNCHPAEVFMGDTGSLALGGALGAMAILTKQELLLVIVGGLFVIEASSVMIQVASFKTRGKRVFRMAPLHHHFELLGWNETKVVTRFLIVALIFALMSLATLKFR
;
A
#
# COMPACT_ATOMS: atom_id res chain seq x y z
N MET A 1 -10.90 12.67 -13.23
CA MET A 1 -11.58 13.72 -14.01
C MET A 1 -11.83 15.01 -13.22
N LEU A 2 -12.40 14.92 -12.00
CA LEU A 2 -12.66 16.09 -11.15
C LEU A 2 -11.40 16.83 -10.69
N TYR A 3 -10.29 16.11 -10.50
CA TYR A 3 -8.98 16.73 -10.26
C TYR A 3 -8.57 17.68 -11.40
N TYR A 4 -8.63 17.20 -12.64
CA TYR A 4 -8.28 17.98 -13.83
C TYR A 4 -9.26 19.14 -14.06
N LEU A 5 -10.53 18.95 -13.75
CA LEU A 5 -11.53 20.01 -13.75
C LEU A 5 -11.19 21.10 -12.71
N GLY A 6 -10.79 20.68 -11.51
CA GLY A 6 -10.31 21.56 -10.45
C GLY A 6 -9.14 22.43 -10.93
N LEU A 7 -8.11 21.82 -11.49
CA LEU A 7 -6.95 22.54 -12.05
C LEU A 7 -7.33 23.52 -13.17
N PHE A 8 -8.29 23.16 -14.01
CA PHE A 8 -8.72 24.02 -15.13
C PHE A 8 -9.53 25.25 -14.66
N ILE A 9 -10.33 25.09 -13.60
CA ILE A 9 -11.27 26.11 -13.12
C ILE A 9 -10.69 26.93 -11.97
N GLU A 10 -9.82 26.38 -11.13
CA GLU A 10 -9.21 27.06 -9.98
C GLU A 10 -8.69 28.46 -10.33
N PRO A 11 -7.94 28.69 -11.43
CA PRO A 11 -7.42 30.01 -11.75
C PRO A 11 -8.52 31.07 -11.96
N LYS A 12 -9.76 30.62 -12.22
CA LYS A 12 -10.94 31.46 -12.42
C LYS A 12 -11.83 31.53 -11.17
N ILE A 13 -11.90 30.44 -10.40
CA ILE A 13 -12.74 30.32 -9.21
C ILE A 13 -11.98 29.50 -8.15
N SER A 14 -11.43 30.19 -7.15
CA SER A 14 -10.59 29.60 -6.10
C SER A 14 -11.26 28.47 -5.31
N ALA A 15 -12.59 28.45 -5.23
CA ALA A 15 -13.35 27.38 -4.57
C ALA A 15 -13.08 25.99 -5.16
N PHE A 16 -12.71 25.90 -6.45
CA PHE A 16 -12.41 24.62 -7.11
C PHE A 16 -11.04 24.03 -6.72
N ASN A 17 -10.18 24.79 -6.03
CA ASN A 17 -8.94 24.26 -5.45
C ASN A 17 -9.21 23.13 -4.46
N VAL A 18 -10.41 23.11 -3.85
CA VAL A 18 -10.81 22.03 -2.92
C VAL A 18 -10.71 20.63 -3.56
N LEU A 19 -10.88 20.54 -4.89
CA LEU A 19 -10.79 19.29 -5.66
C LEU A 19 -9.35 18.81 -5.89
N THR A 20 -8.33 19.61 -5.55
CA THR A 20 -6.91 19.22 -5.67
C THR A 20 -6.40 18.55 -4.40
N TYR A 21 -6.99 18.85 -3.23
CA TYR A 21 -6.56 18.32 -1.94
C TYR A 21 -6.83 16.82 -1.78
N TYR A 22 -5.78 16.07 -1.41
CA TYR A 22 -5.88 14.62 -1.21
C TYR A 22 -6.98 14.20 -0.21
N PRO A 23 -7.14 14.82 0.99
CA PRO A 23 -8.23 14.44 1.90
C PRO A 23 -9.62 14.57 1.29
N VAL A 24 -9.86 15.64 0.52
CA VAL A 24 -11.14 15.89 -0.14
C VAL A 24 -11.38 14.84 -1.22
N ARG A 25 -10.36 14.56 -2.04
CA ARG A 25 -10.45 13.56 -3.11
C ARG A 25 -10.65 12.14 -2.56
N THR A 26 -9.98 11.81 -1.46
CA THR A 26 -10.13 10.52 -0.77
C THR A 26 -11.52 10.36 -0.19
N GLY A 27 -12.02 11.37 0.53
CA GLY A 27 -13.40 11.36 1.04
C GLY A 27 -14.44 11.34 -0.09
N GLY A 28 -14.22 12.15 -1.14
CA GLY A 28 -15.06 12.19 -2.33
C GLY A 28 -15.13 10.85 -3.05
N ALA A 29 -13.99 10.17 -3.22
CA ALA A 29 -13.93 8.83 -3.79
C ALA A 29 -14.68 7.81 -2.94
N ALA A 30 -14.55 7.87 -1.60
CA ALA A 30 -15.27 6.99 -0.69
C ALA A 30 -16.79 7.20 -0.77
N VAL A 31 -17.25 8.45 -0.66
CA VAL A 31 -18.69 8.77 -0.75
C VAL A 31 -19.24 8.38 -2.12
N THR A 32 -18.51 8.68 -3.20
CA THR A 32 -18.93 8.34 -4.57
C THR A 32 -19.06 6.84 -4.74
N ALA A 33 -18.04 6.05 -4.34
CA ALA A 33 -18.08 4.60 -4.46
C ALA A 33 -19.21 3.99 -3.61
N PHE A 34 -19.43 4.51 -2.40
CA PHE A 34 -20.54 4.08 -1.53
C PHE A 34 -21.90 4.33 -2.18
N LEU A 35 -22.15 5.56 -2.66
CA LEU A 35 -23.41 5.92 -3.32
C LEU A 35 -23.64 5.13 -4.61
N VAL A 36 -22.59 4.96 -5.43
CA VAL A 36 -22.65 4.13 -6.63
C VAL A 36 -23.06 2.71 -6.28
N SER A 37 -22.42 2.09 -5.27
CA SER A 37 -22.79 0.76 -4.78
C SER A 37 -24.25 0.68 -4.35
N LEU A 38 -24.77 1.67 -3.63
CA LEU A 38 -26.19 1.68 -3.21
C LEU A 38 -27.17 1.83 -4.38
N ILE A 39 -26.84 2.68 -5.36
CA ILE A 39 -27.71 2.96 -6.51
C ILE A 39 -27.76 1.76 -7.46
N ILE A 40 -26.59 1.21 -7.82
CA ILE A 40 -26.51 0.12 -8.81
C ILE A 40 -26.69 -1.26 -8.17
N GLY A 41 -26.42 -1.39 -6.87
CA GLY A 41 -26.47 -2.64 -6.10
C GLY A 41 -27.77 -3.43 -6.31
N PRO A 42 -28.97 -2.85 -6.10
CA PRO A 42 -30.24 -3.55 -6.30
C PRO A 42 -30.43 -4.09 -7.73
N THR A 43 -29.90 -3.38 -8.74
CA THR A 43 -29.96 -3.82 -10.13
C THR A 43 -28.97 -4.95 -10.40
N VAL A 44 -27.74 -4.85 -9.88
CA VAL A 44 -26.74 -5.92 -9.97
C VAL A 44 -27.23 -7.18 -9.26
N ILE A 45 -27.80 -7.07 -8.06
CA ILE A 45 -28.33 -8.20 -7.28
C ILE A 45 -29.48 -8.88 -8.04
N ARG A 46 -30.41 -8.10 -8.62
CA ARG A 46 -31.49 -8.65 -9.46
C ARG A 46 -30.94 -9.36 -10.69
N LEU A 47 -29.94 -8.79 -11.36
CA LEU A 47 -29.27 -9.40 -12.50
C LEU A 47 -28.62 -10.74 -12.10
N LEU A 48 -27.83 -10.74 -11.03
CA LEU A 48 -27.18 -11.95 -10.52
C LEU A 48 -28.21 -13.02 -10.12
N ARG A 49 -29.32 -12.63 -9.49
CA ARG A 49 -30.42 -13.54 -9.14
C ARG A 49 -31.09 -14.12 -10.39
N SER A 50 -31.31 -13.30 -11.43
CA SER A 50 -31.93 -13.73 -12.70
C SER A 50 -31.07 -14.74 -13.48
N LEU A 51 -29.75 -14.65 -13.32
CA LEU A 51 -28.78 -15.60 -13.89
C LEU A 51 -28.80 -16.97 -13.17
N LYS A 52 -29.73 -17.20 -12.22
CA LYS A 52 -29.84 -18.40 -11.36
C LYS A 52 -28.53 -18.74 -10.65
N ILE A 53 -27.82 -17.71 -10.19
CA ILE A 53 -26.55 -17.78 -9.46
C ILE A 53 -26.81 -18.23 -8.01
N GLY A 54 -27.51 -19.34 -7.78
CA GLY A 54 -27.61 -19.94 -6.45
C GLY A 54 -26.44 -20.90 -6.25
N GLN A 55 -25.68 -20.79 -5.16
CA GLN A 55 -24.72 -21.84 -4.80
C GLN A 55 -25.44 -23.18 -4.60
N TYR A 56 -25.05 -24.21 -5.33
CA TYR A 56 -25.60 -25.56 -5.20
C TYR A 56 -24.85 -26.30 -4.08
N ILE A 57 -25.20 -26.11 -2.80
CA ILE A 57 -24.46 -26.73 -1.69
C ILE A 57 -24.63 -28.27 -1.71
N LYS A 58 -23.54 -29.02 -1.95
CA LYS A 58 -23.52 -30.49 -1.96
C LYS A 58 -23.83 -31.07 -0.56
N LYS A 59 -24.67 -32.11 -0.49
CA LYS A 59 -24.97 -32.87 0.75
C LYS A 59 -23.87 -33.81 1.23
N GLU A 60 -22.94 -34.22 0.36
CA GLU A 60 -22.24 -35.52 0.52
C GLU A 60 -20.86 -35.49 1.19
N HIS A 61 -20.26 -34.34 1.51
CA HIS A 61 -18.90 -34.32 2.09
C HIS A 61 -18.74 -33.49 3.38
N VAL A 62 -19.68 -32.62 3.73
CA VAL A 62 -19.67 -31.85 4.99
C VAL A 62 -21.10 -31.65 5.47
N ALA A 63 -21.70 -32.69 6.05
CA ALA A 63 -23.09 -32.65 6.55
C ALA A 63 -23.29 -31.51 7.56
N ASP A 64 -22.29 -31.24 8.38
CA ASP A 64 -22.30 -30.20 9.43
C ASP A 64 -22.36 -28.78 8.84
N LEU A 65 -21.57 -28.49 7.79
CA LEU A 65 -21.57 -27.17 7.12
C LEU A 65 -22.86 -26.94 6.32
N HIS A 66 -23.36 -27.98 5.66
CA HIS A 66 -24.62 -27.89 4.94
C HIS A 66 -25.80 -27.63 5.88
N ALA A 67 -25.79 -28.20 7.09
CA ALA A 67 -26.79 -27.93 8.11
C ALA A 67 -26.73 -26.47 8.60
N LEU A 68 -25.52 -25.94 8.85
CA LEU A 68 -25.30 -24.54 9.26
C LEU A 68 -25.79 -23.54 8.21
N HIS A 69 -25.53 -23.79 6.91
CA HIS A 69 -25.81 -22.83 5.84
C HIS A 69 -27.12 -23.12 5.07
N LYS A 70 -27.98 -24.00 5.58
CA LYS A 70 -29.22 -24.42 4.89
C LYS A 70 -30.16 -23.25 4.57
N ASN A 71 -30.18 -22.22 5.42
CA ASN A 71 -31.02 -21.02 5.27
C ASN A 71 -30.44 -19.99 4.28
N LYS A 72 -29.20 -20.19 3.80
CA LYS A 72 -28.50 -19.31 2.85
C LYS A 72 -28.72 -19.72 1.38
N ALA A 73 -29.56 -20.72 1.14
CA ALA A 73 -29.86 -21.22 -0.20
C ALA A 73 -30.65 -20.18 -1.01
N GLY A 74 -30.07 -19.69 -2.10
CA GLY A 74 -30.72 -18.76 -3.05
C GLY A 74 -30.11 -17.36 -3.12
N THR A 75 -29.18 -17.02 -2.22
CA THR A 75 -28.43 -15.76 -2.27
C THR A 75 -27.42 -15.78 -3.44
N PRO A 76 -27.42 -14.77 -4.34
CA PRO A 76 -26.48 -14.72 -5.47
C PRO A 76 -25.02 -14.56 -5.04
N THR A 77 -24.10 -15.24 -5.73
CA THR A 77 -22.64 -14.99 -5.61
C THR A 77 -22.14 -14.00 -6.68
N MET A 78 -20.84 -13.67 -6.67
CA MET A 78 -20.17 -12.70 -7.56
C MET A 78 -20.47 -11.22 -7.25
N GLY A 79 -20.97 -10.94 -6.05
CA GLY A 79 -21.18 -9.57 -5.58
C GLY A 79 -19.89 -8.73 -5.54
N GLY A 80 -18.72 -9.36 -5.52
CA GLY A 80 -17.44 -8.68 -5.66
C GLY A 80 -17.29 -7.82 -6.91
N ALA A 81 -18.01 -8.14 -7.99
CA ALA A 81 -18.04 -7.30 -9.18
C ALA A 81 -18.61 -5.91 -8.89
N LEU A 82 -19.56 -5.79 -7.95
CA LEU A 82 -20.09 -4.50 -7.48
C LEU A 82 -18.99 -3.66 -6.83
N ILE A 83 -18.17 -4.27 -5.98
CA ILE A 83 -17.06 -3.59 -5.28
C ILE A 83 -16.09 -3.00 -6.31
N VAL A 84 -15.62 -3.84 -7.24
CA VAL A 84 -14.64 -3.42 -8.26
C VAL A 84 -15.22 -2.34 -9.17
N LEU A 85 -16.46 -2.50 -9.63
CA LEU A 85 -17.12 -1.52 -10.50
C LEU A 85 -17.34 -0.18 -9.80
N ALA A 86 -17.83 -0.18 -8.56
CA ALA A 86 -18.07 1.05 -7.81
C ALA A 86 -16.77 1.80 -7.51
N ALA A 87 -15.71 1.08 -7.11
CA ALA A 87 -14.38 1.66 -6.90
C ALA A 87 -13.80 2.23 -8.20
N LEU A 88 -13.93 1.53 -9.32
CA LEU A 88 -13.50 1.99 -10.64
C LEU A 88 -14.18 3.30 -11.06
N ILE A 89 -15.51 3.38 -10.93
CA ILE A 89 -16.27 4.59 -11.26
C ILE A 89 -15.80 5.77 -10.40
N ALA A 90 -15.62 5.55 -9.10
CA ALA A 90 -15.10 6.58 -8.20
C ALA A 90 -13.67 7.00 -8.58
N LEU A 91 -12.80 6.07 -8.94
CA LEU A 91 -11.41 6.36 -9.34
C LEU A 91 -11.33 7.12 -10.67
N VAL A 92 -12.19 6.82 -11.65
CA VAL A 92 -12.28 7.60 -12.90
C VAL A 92 -12.60 9.07 -12.60
N LEU A 93 -13.46 9.31 -11.62
CA LEU A 93 -13.83 10.66 -11.19
C LEU A 93 -12.71 11.33 -10.39
N TRP A 94 -12.16 10.67 -9.38
CA TRP A 94 -11.30 11.30 -8.36
C TRP A 94 -9.80 11.05 -8.50
N GLY A 95 -9.39 9.95 -9.14
CA GLY A 95 -7.99 9.53 -9.27
C GLY A 95 -7.22 10.28 -10.37
N ARG A 96 -5.88 10.31 -10.22
CA ARG A 96 -4.93 10.80 -11.24
C ARG A 96 -4.23 9.63 -11.92
N PHE A 97 -4.63 9.32 -13.14
CA PHE A 97 -4.12 8.16 -13.88
C PHE A 97 -2.69 8.34 -14.42
N GLU A 98 -2.07 9.51 -14.25
CA GLU A 98 -0.62 9.70 -14.42
C GLU A 98 0.20 9.04 -13.30
N ASN A 99 -0.40 8.80 -12.13
CA ASN A 99 0.29 8.19 -11.01
C ASN A 99 0.38 6.67 -11.17
N ARG A 100 1.61 6.18 -11.31
CA ARG A 100 1.88 4.75 -11.49
C ARG A 100 1.47 3.89 -10.31
N LEU A 101 1.55 4.36 -9.06
CA LEU A 101 1.16 3.54 -7.90
C LEU A 101 -0.36 3.29 -7.89
N LEU A 102 -1.15 4.29 -8.26
CA LEU A 102 -2.60 4.12 -8.49
C LEU A 102 -2.85 3.07 -9.58
N LEU A 103 -2.14 3.16 -10.71
CA LEU A 103 -2.29 2.21 -11.82
C LEU A 103 -1.91 0.78 -11.42
N LEU A 104 -0.82 0.60 -10.67
CA LEU A 104 -0.40 -0.72 -10.18
C LEU A 104 -1.39 -1.32 -9.18
N ALA A 105 -1.89 -0.51 -8.24
CA ALA A 105 -2.92 -0.94 -7.30
C ALA A 105 -4.19 -1.35 -8.04
N LEU A 106 -4.62 -0.53 -9.01
CA LEU A 106 -5.80 -0.81 -9.81
C LEU A 106 -5.64 -2.05 -10.68
N ALA A 107 -4.51 -2.19 -11.37
CA ALA A 107 -4.19 -3.38 -12.18
C ALA A 107 -4.21 -4.64 -11.33
N THR A 108 -3.64 -4.60 -10.12
CA THR A 108 -3.64 -5.74 -9.19
C THR A 108 -5.06 -6.16 -8.82
N VAL A 109 -5.92 -5.20 -8.45
CA VAL A 109 -7.33 -5.46 -8.11
C VAL A 109 -8.12 -6.01 -9.30
N ILE A 110 -7.97 -5.40 -10.48
CA ILE A 110 -8.69 -5.83 -11.68
C ILE A 110 -8.25 -7.24 -12.09
N LEU A 111 -6.94 -7.51 -12.14
CA LEU A 111 -6.42 -8.80 -12.59
C LEU A 111 -6.81 -9.93 -11.63
N LEU A 112 -6.69 -9.71 -10.32
CA LEU A 112 -7.10 -10.71 -9.33
C LEU A 112 -8.61 -10.85 -9.23
N GLY A 113 -9.35 -9.76 -9.37
CA GLY A 113 -10.80 -9.78 -9.50
C GLY A 113 -11.25 -10.54 -10.75
N ALA A 114 -10.53 -10.42 -11.87
CA ALA A 114 -10.79 -11.18 -13.09
C ALA A 114 -10.50 -12.68 -12.90
N VAL A 115 -9.43 -13.06 -12.21
CA VAL A 115 -9.17 -14.47 -11.84
C VAL A 115 -10.34 -15.02 -11.01
N GLY A 116 -10.81 -14.25 -10.03
CA GLY A 116 -11.95 -14.64 -9.19
C GLY A 116 -13.26 -14.71 -9.96
N PHE A 117 -13.50 -13.75 -10.85
CA PHE A 117 -14.64 -13.73 -11.76
C PHE A 117 -14.66 -14.93 -12.69
N LEU A 118 -13.52 -15.29 -13.27
CA LEU A 118 -13.40 -16.48 -14.12
C LEU A 118 -13.69 -17.75 -13.34
N ASP A 119 -13.21 -17.85 -12.09
CA ASP A 119 -13.51 -18.97 -11.21
C ASP A 119 -15.01 -19.10 -10.92
N ASP A 120 -15.63 -18.00 -10.46
CA ASP A 120 -17.05 -17.95 -10.18
C ASP A 120 -17.89 -18.22 -11.45
N PHE A 121 -17.52 -17.63 -12.58
CA PHE A 121 -18.21 -17.84 -13.86
C PHE A 121 -18.12 -19.31 -14.33
N VAL A 122 -16.98 -19.98 -14.14
CA VAL A 122 -16.82 -21.41 -14.45
C VAL A 122 -17.70 -22.27 -13.54
N LYS A 123 -17.77 -21.97 -12.23
CA LYS A 123 -18.69 -22.64 -11.29
C LYS A 123 -20.14 -22.56 -11.80
N LEU A 124 -20.54 -21.38 -12.28
CA LEU A 124 -21.88 -21.15 -12.83
C LEU A 124 -22.14 -21.91 -14.13
N ARG A 125 -21.24 -21.79 -15.11
CA ARG A 125 -21.41 -22.43 -16.42
C ARG A 125 -21.50 -23.95 -16.33
N ARG A 126 -20.74 -24.55 -15.40
CA ARG A 126 -20.71 -26.00 -15.20
C ARG A 126 -21.83 -26.54 -14.30
N LYS A 127 -22.62 -25.67 -13.65
CA LYS A 127 -23.64 -26.06 -12.65
C LYS A 127 -23.11 -27.00 -11.57
N HIS A 128 -21.83 -26.87 -11.24
CA HIS A 128 -21.14 -27.63 -10.22
C HIS A 128 -20.25 -26.69 -9.40
N ASN A 129 -20.04 -26.99 -8.12
CA ASN A 129 -19.22 -26.15 -7.23
C ASN A 129 -17.71 -26.15 -7.58
N GLN A 130 -17.28 -26.89 -8.60
CA GLN A 130 -15.90 -26.90 -9.05
C GLN A 130 -15.66 -25.76 -10.04
N GLY A 131 -14.93 -24.75 -9.57
CA GLY A 131 -14.49 -23.62 -10.40
C GLY A 131 -13.30 -23.97 -11.28
N LEU A 132 -12.38 -23.02 -11.41
CA LEU A 132 -11.08 -23.27 -12.00
C LEU A 132 -10.34 -24.35 -11.18
N SER A 133 -9.42 -25.06 -11.83
CA SER A 133 -8.52 -25.91 -11.09
C SER A 133 -7.69 -25.05 -10.13
N ALA A 134 -7.35 -25.58 -8.96
CA ALA A 134 -6.48 -24.87 -8.01
C ALA A 134 -5.20 -24.37 -8.70
N LYS A 135 -4.62 -25.18 -9.60
CA LYS A 135 -3.44 -24.81 -10.40
C LYS A 135 -3.69 -23.57 -11.28
N ALA A 136 -4.81 -23.49 -11.98
CA ALA A 136 -5.13 -22.35 -12.83
C ALA A 136 -5.39 -21.07 -12.02
N LYS A 137 -6.11 -21.18 -10.89
CA LYS A 137 -6.36 -20.05 -9.98
C LYS A 137 -5.04 -19.52 -9.40
N PHE A 138 -4.17 -20.42 -8.93
CA PHE A 138 -2.84 -20.05 -8.45
C PHE A 138 -1.96 -19.45 -9.55
N LEU A 139 -1.98 -20.00 -10.76
CA LEU A 139 -1.20 -19.45 -11.88
C LEU A 139 -1.57 -17.99 -12.17
N GLY A 140 -2.85 -17.65 -12.18
CA GLY A 140 -3.30 -16.26 -12.35
C GLY A 140 -2.74 -15.33 -11.27
N GLN A 141 -2.80 -15.74 -10.01
CA GLN A 141 -2.23 -14.97 -8.90
C GLN A 141 -0.70 -14.86 -8.99
N ILE A 142 -0.02 -15.93 -9.42
CA ILE A 142 1.43 -15.98 -9.60
C ILE A 142 1.86 -14.99 -10.68
N VAL A 143 1.17 -14.96 -11.82
CA VAL A 143 1.46 -14.03 -12.91
C VAL A 143 1.34 -12.58 -12.43
N VAL A 144 0.29 -12.24 -11.68
CA VAL A 144 0.11 -10.89 -11.12
C VAL A 144 1.24 -10.54 -10.15
N GLY A 145 1.58 -11.45 -9.23
CA GLY A 145 2.64 -11.25 -8.25
C GLY A 145 4.02 -11.11 -8.87
N ILE A 146 4.37 -11.95 -9.85
CA ILE A 146 5.64 -11.85 -10.59
C ILE A 146 5.70 -10.54 -11.37
N PHE A 147 4.64 -10.19 -12.11
CA PHE A 147 4.61 -8.94 -12.87
C PHE A 147 4.84 -7.72 -11.97
N LEU A 148 4.11 -7.63 -10.85
CA LEU A 148 4.27 -6.54 -9.90
C LEU A 148 5.68 -6.54 -9.30
N GLY A 149 6.19 -7.68 -8.85
CA GLY A 149 7.52 -7.81 -8.26
C GLY A 149 8.63 -7.39 -9.23
N VAL A 150 8.61 -7.91 -10.46
CA VAL A 150 9.57 -7.57 -11.52
C VAL A 150 9.49 -6.09 -11.85
N TYR A 151 8.29 -5.54 -12.05
CA TYR A 151 8.12 -4.13 -12.34
C TYR A 151 8.75 -3.26 -11.25
N LEU A 152 8.51 -3.57 -9.97
CA LEU A 152 9.02 -2.81 -8.84
C LEU A 152 10.54 -2.94 -8.66
N THR A 153 11.14 -4.08 -9.02
CA THR A 153 12.59 -4.26 -9.05
C THR A 153 13.28 -3.35 -10.08
N TYR A 154 12.66 -3.11 -11.23
CA TYR A 154 13.23 -2.23 -12.26
C TYR A 154 12.72 -0.78 -12.17
N ASN A 155 11.64 -0.53 -11.41
CA ASN A 155 11.03 0.80 -11.26
C ASN A 155 10.84 1.15 -9.78
N PRO A 156 11.91 1.51 -9.07
CA PRO A 156 11.90 1.76 -7.63
C PRO A 156 10.74 2.67 -7.15
N ILE A 157 10.07 2.30 -6.06
CA ILE A 157 9.00 3.12 -5.44
C ILE A 157 9.60 4.34 -4.75
N ALA A 158 10.76 4.17 -4.13
CA ALA A 158 11.59 5.21 -3.55
C ALA A 158 13.04 4.99 -4.03
N TYR A 159 13.75 6.07 -4.37
CA TYR A 159 15.14 6.01 -4.87
C TYR A 159 16.18 6.29 -3.79
N SER A 160 15.76 6.77 -2.63
CA SER A 160 16.64 7.03 -1.51
C SER A 160 15.90 6.71 -0.22
N ALA A 161 16.65 6.35 0.83
CA ALA A 161 16.19 6.73 2.16
C ALA A 161 15.97 8.25 2.10
N THR A 162 14.73 8.70 2.22
CA THR A 162 14.42 10.14 2.24
C THR A 162 14.89 10.80 3.54
N TYR A 163 15.69 10.08 4.32
CA TYR A 163 16.09 10.44 5.64
C TYR A 163 17.60 10.38 5.71
N VAL A 164 18.16 11.53 6.09
CA VAL A 164 19.37 11.60 6.87
C VAL A 164 18.85 12.06 8.22
N ALA A 165 18.79 11.16 9.20
CA ALA A 165 18.44 11.55 10.54
C ALA A 165 19.37 12.65 11.03
N LEU A 166 18.85 13.43 11.98
CA LEU A 166 19.74 14.19 12.87
C LEU A 166 20.82 13.27 13.47
N ASP A 167 20.51 12.00 13.72
CA ASP A 167 21.43 11.03 14.30
C ASP A 167 22.32 10.33 13.24
N ASP A 168 22.01 10.48 11.94
CA ASP A 168 22.73 9.88 10.80
C ASP A 168 23.78 10.85 10.22
N VAL A 169 23.84 12.08 10.76
CA VAL A 169 24.86 13.08 10.45
C VAL A 169 25.88 13.09 11.57
N ASP A 170 27.15 12.91 11.21
CA ASP A 170 28.26 13.25 12.09
C ASP A 170 28.35 14.80 12.20
N TRP A 171 27.56 15.38 13.10
CA TRP A 171 27.46 16.84 13.26
C TRP A 171 28.78 17.48 13.68
N ASP A 172 29.61 16.74 14.40
CA ASP A 172 30.93 17.22 14.82
C ASP A 172 31.85 17.42 13.60
N LYS A 173 31.66 16.64 12.53
CA LYS A 173 32.30 16.85 11.22
C LYS A 173 31.51 17.79 10.30
N PHE A 174 30.18 17.79 10.35
CA PHE A 174 29.36 18.59 9.43
C PHE A 174 29.42 20.08 9.72
N ILE A 175 29.33 20.46 10.99
CA ILE A 175 29.35 21.87 11.43
C ILE A 175 30.60 22.60 10.89
N PRO A 176 31.83 22.09 11.12
CA PRO A 176 33.02 22.76 10.58
C PRO A 176 33.06 22.73 9.05
N ALA A 177 32.56 21.68 8.39
CA ALA A 177 32.49 21.63 6.93
C ALA A 177 31.50 22.66 6.34
N LEU A 178 30.37 22.93 7.00
CA LEU A 178 29.43 23.97 6.61
C LEU A 178 30.02 25.37 6.81
N GLN A 179 30.71 25.60 7.93
CA GLN A 179 31.25 26.91 8.31
C GLN A 179 32.55 27.28 7.60
N GLN A 180 33.42 26.32 7.26
CA GLN A 180 34.66 26.57 6.50
C GLN A 180 34.41 26.96 5.04
N ASN A 181 33.26 26.59 4.48
CA ASN A 181 32.98 26.67 3.06
C ASN A 181 32.33 28.00 2.61
N VAL A 182 32.27 29.02 3.47
CA VAL A 182 31.59 30.31 3.19
C VAL A 182 32.49 31.33 2.46
N THR A 183 33.79 31.07 2.27
CA THR A 183 34.70 32.03 1.62
C THR A 183 35.70 31.35 0.64
N SER A 184 35.53 31.61 -0.68
CA SER A 184 36.36 31.23 -1.87
C SER A 184 35.81 30.08 -2.77
N PRO A 185 35.99 30.05 -4.13
CA PRO A 185 35.56 28.96 -5.03
C PRO A 185 36.48 27.72 -4.89
N ASP A 186 36.27 26.47 -5.32
CA ASP A 186 35.29 25.74 -6.16
C ASP A 186 35.31 24.27 -5.69
N THR A 187 34.31 23.81 -4.93
CA THR A 187 34.13 22.38 -4.60
C THR A 187 32.64 22.03 -4.56
N ALA A 188 32.29 20.77 -4.81
CA ALA A 188 30.90 20.29 -4.76
C ALA A 188 30.21 20.63 -3.41
N ALA A 189 30.94 20.51 -2.29
CA ALA A 189 30.46 20.89 -0.96
C ALA A 189 30.11 22.39 -0.84
N LYS A 190 30.99 23.26 -1.34
CA LYS A 190 30.76 24.72 -1.35
C LYS A 190 29.56 25.10 -2.20
N ARG A 191 29.38 24.47 -3.37
CA ARG A 191 28.24 24.71 -4.25
C ARG A 191 26.92 24.38 -3.54
N CYS A 192 26.84 23.23 -2.86
CA CYS A 192 25.67 22.87 -2.08
C CYS A 192 25.35 23.91 -1.00
N VAL A 193 26.34 24.35 -0.21
CA VAL A 193 26.12 25.35 0.85
C VAL A 193 25.72 26.72 0.27
N ALA A 194 26.35 27.17 -0.82
CA ALA A 194 26.07 28.45 -1.45
C ALA A 194 24.66 28.53 -2.04
N MET A 195 24.11 27.40 -2.47
CA MET A 195 22.75 27.31 -3.04
C MET A 195 21.65 27.20 -1.97
N LEU A 196 21.99 27.06 -0.68
CA LEU A 196 21.00 27.06 0.39
C LEU A 196 20.21 28.39 0.40
N PRO A 197 18.91 28.37 0.75
CA PRO A 197 18.12 29.58 0.92
C PRO A 197 18.80 30.57 1.87
N GLU A 198 18.69 31.87 1.61
CA GLU A 198 19.32 32.91 2.43
C GLU A 198 18.95 32.80 3.91
N SER A 199 17.68 32.46 4.20
CA SER A 199 17.21 32.21 5.57
C SER A 199 17.93 31.05 6.26
N LYS A 200 18.34 30.02 5.52
CA LYS A 200 19.06 28.87 6.06
C LYS A 200 20.57 29.15 6.16
N ARG A 201 21.14 29.90 5.20
CA ARG A 201 22.53 30.37 5.28
C ARG A 201 22.75 31.28 6.48
N ALA A 202 21.82 32.20 6.74
CA ALA A 202 21.86 33.05 7.93
C ALA A 202 21.87 32.23 9.25
N ILE A 203 21.18 31.09 9.29
CA ILE A 203 21.22 30.17 10.44
C ILE A 203 22.60 29.52 10.57
N VAL A 204 23.19 29.06 9.47
CA VAL A 204 24.56 28.49 9.46
C VAL A 204 25.60 29.53 9.91
N ASP A 205 25.48 30.77 9.41
CA ASP A 205 26.40 31.87 9.72
C ASP A 205 26.26 32.37 11.17
N ALA A 206 25.04 32.38 11.70
CA ALA A 206 24.74 32.78 13.08
C ALA A 206 25.00 31.68 14.12
N ALA A 207 25.14 30.42 13.69
CA ALA A 207 25.37 29.31 14.59
C ALA A 207 26.76 29.38 15.25
N PRO A 208 26.92 28.86 16.49
CA PRO A 208 28.21 28.88 17.19
C PRO A 208 29.32 28.23 16.36
N ARG A 209 30.50 28.87 16.34
CA ARG A 209 31.72 28.28 15.78
C ARG A 209 32.34 27.36 16.83
N GLY A 210 32.08 26.06 16.71
CA GLY A 210 32.48 25.03 17.67
C GLY A 210 31.44 24.77 18.75
N GLY A 211 31.28 23.49 19.11
CA GLY A 211 30.26 23.00 20.05
C GLY A 211 28.98 22.51 19.34
N PRO A 212 28.12 21.75 20.04
CA PRO A 212 26.97 21.11 19.43
C PRO A 212 25.88 22.13 19.08
N TRP A 213 25.42 22.12 17.83
CA TRP A 213 24.23 22.88 17.43
C TRP A 213 22.96 22.33 18.08
N SER A 214 21.97 23.20 18.31
CA SER A 214 20.66 22.79 18.81
C SER A 214 19.92 21.89 17.81
N GLY A 215 19.01 21.04 18.29
CA GLY A 215 18.20 20.17 17.42
C GLY A 215 17.38 20.95 16.39
N ASP A 216 16.89 22.15 16.74
CA ASP A 216 16.17 23.04 15.82
C ASP A 216 17.08 23.57 14.71
N THR A 217 18.26 24.08 15.07
CA THR A 217 19.28 24.54 14.11
C THR A 217 19.65 23.44 13.11
N ARG A 218 19.88 22.22 13.62
CA ARG A 218 20.22 21.06 12.79
C ARG A 218 19.10 20.70 11.81
N ARG A 219 17.84 20.69 12.27
CA ARG A 219 16.66 20.46 11.40
C ARG A 219 16.52 21.52 10.33
N ASP A 220 16.71 22.78 10.68
CA ASP A 220 16.58 23.89 9.74
C ASP A 220 17.61 23.83 8.62
N VAL A 221 18.84 23.44 8.95
CA VAL A 221 19.92 23.27 7.97
C VAL A 221 19.63 22.07 7.06
N LEU A 222 19.22 20.92 7.61
CA LEU A 222 18.80 19.76 6.81
C LEU A 222 17.59 20.06 5.90
N ALA A 223 16.66 20.91 6.36
CA ALA A 223 15.55 21.37 5.52
C ALA A 223 16.04 22.18 4.31
N GLY A 224 17.06 23.02 4.46
CA GLY A 224 17.68 23.73 3.34
C GLY A 224 18.33 22.79 2.32
N PHE A 225 18.99 21.72 2.77
CA PHE A 225 19.52 20.69 1.86
C PHE A 225 18.42 19.92 1.14
N ARG A 226 17.24 19.79 1.74
CA ARG A 226 16.07 19.20 1.08
C ARG A 226 15.57 20.06 -0.07
N ASP A 227 15.61 21.38 0.07
CA ASP A 227 15.21 22.30 -1.01
C ASP A 227 16.16 22.17 -2.23
N LEU A 228 17.45 21.88 -1.99
CA LEU A 228 18.42 21.63 -3.07
C LEU A 228 18.12 20.38 -3.89
N ILE A 229 17.46 19.38 -3.31
CA ILE A 229 17.14 18.12 -4.00
C ILE A 229 16.26 18.37 -5.22
N ASP A 230 15.42 19.42 -5.21
CA ASP A 230 14.56 19.78 -6.34
C ASP A 230 15.20 20.84 -7.29
N ASP A 231 16.41 21.35 -7.03
CA ASP A 231 17.02 22.41 -7.84
C ASP A 231 17.81 21.86 -9.05
N ARG A 232 17.34 22.19 -10.27
CA ARG A 232 17.99 21.79 -11.54
C ARG A 232 19.37 22.41 -11.76
N ARG A 233 19.77 23.42 -10.98
CA ARG A 233 21.05 24.14 -11.12
C ARG A 233 22.15 23.57 -10.22
N LEU A 234 21.85 22.53 -9.45
CA LEU A 234 22.81 21.94 -8.52
C LEU A 234 24.00 21.33 -9.26
N TYR A 235 23.73 20.53 -10.30
CA TYR A 235 24.77 19.91 -11.11
C TYR A 235 25.50 20.91 -12.00
N ASP A 236 26.82 20.80 -12.00
CA ASP A 236 27.73 21.55 -12.86
C ASP A 236 28.84 20.59 -13.31
N ALA A 237 29.07 20.48 -14.62
CA ALA A 237 29.96 19.48 -15.18
C ALA A 237 31.42 19.70 -14.76
N ASP A 238 31.86 20.95 -14.61
CA ASP A 238 33.24 21.29 -14.28
C ASP A 238 33.53 21.04 -12.79
N LEU A 239 32.52 21.27 -11.94
CA LEU A 239 32.61 21.05 -10.49
C LEU A 239 32.57 19.56 -10.11
N TRP A 240 31.70 18.77 -10.76
CA TRP A 240 31.51 17.36 -10.41
C TRP A 240 32.32 16.37 -11.25
N SER A 241 32.99 16.81 -12.33
CA SER A 241 33.92 15.95 -13.09
C SER A 241 35.13 15.48 -12.27
N ASN A 242 35.54 16.27 -11.27
CA ASN A 242 36.62 15.95 -10.34
C ASN A 242 36.15 15.22 -9.07
N ALA A 243 34.85 14.91 -8.96
CA ALA A 243 34.26 14.26 -7.80
C ALA A 243 34.10 12.74 -8.05
N ASN A 244 34.29 11.92 -7.02
CA ASN A 244 34.03 10.47 -7.10
C ASN A 244 32.52 10.18 -7.11
N LEU A 245 31.88 10.43 -8.27
CA LEU A 245 30.49 10.08 -8.52
C LEU A 245 30.30 8.56 -8.55
N SER A 246 29.15 8.09 -8.07
CA SER A 246 28.72 6.70 -8.25
C SER A 246 28.37 6.41 -9.71
N ASP A 247 28.38 5.13 -10.11
CA ASP A 247 27.98 4.71 -11.47
C ASP A 247 26.58 5.22 -11.83
N GLU A 248 25.63 5.17 -10.89
CA GLU A 248 24.28 5.71 -11.07
C GLU A 248 24.27 7.23 -11.31
N ALA A 249 25.12 7.99 -10.62
CA ALA A 249 25.23 9.44 -10.84
C ALA A 249 25.89 9.76 -12.19
N LEU A 250 26.84 8.94 -12.63
CA LEU A 250 27.44 9.07 -13.96
C LEU A 250 26.42 8.82 -15.07
N ASP A 251 25.55 7.83 -14.92
CA ASP A 251 24.47 7.55 -15.88
C ASP A 251 23.49 8.74 -15.98
N PHE A 252 23.09 9.34 -14.86
CA PHE A 252 22.24 10.55 -14.87
C PHE A 252 22.93 11.77 -15.46
N ALA A 253 24.22 11.97 -15.14
CA ALA A 253 25.02 13.03 -15.72
C ALA A 253 25.11 12.89 -17.26
N ALA A 254 25.31 11.67 -17.76
CA ALA A 254 25.37 11.35 -19.18
C ALA A 254 24.03 11.57 -19.91
N ALA A 255 22.90 11.27 -19.25
CA ALA A 255 21.56 11.54 -19.78
C ALA A 255 21.25 13.05 -19.89
N GLY A 256 21.87 13.87 -19.03
CA GLY A 256 21.73 15.31 -19.00
C GLY A 256 20.53 15.80 -18.18
N VAL A 257 20.76 16.79 -17.31
CA VAL A 257 19.78 17.30 -16.32
C VAL A 257 18.45 17.73 -16.94
N ALA A 258 18.46 18.25 -18.17
CA ALA A 258 17.24 18.68 -18.87
C ALA A 258 16.35 17.51 -19.30
N ALA A 259 16.92 16.33 -19.53
CA ALA A 259 16.19 15.12 -19.93
C ALA A 259 15.64 14.34 -18.73
N LEU A 260 16.16 14.60 -17.52
CA LEU A 260 15.72 13.93 -16.30
C LEU A 260 14.29 14.34 -15.92
N SER A 261 13.46 13.33 -15.64
CA SER A 261 12.20 13.51 -14.93
C SER A 261 12.45 14.10 -13.53
N ASP A 262 11.45 14.73 -12.92
CA ASP A 262 11.60 15.30 -11.57
C ASP A 262 12.03 14.26 -10.53
N ARG A 263 11.71 12.97 -10.77
CA ARG A 263 12.11 11.86 -9.91
C ARG A 263 13.59 11.51 -10.07
N GLU A 264 14.07 11.44 -11.30
CA GLU A 264 15.49 11.20 -11.60
C GLU A 264 16.36 12.38 -11.16
N LEU A 265 15.88 13.60 -11.35
CA LEU A 265 16.54 14.82 -10.86
C LEU A 265 16.77 14.77 -9.35
N ARG A 266 15.72 14.45 -8.57
CA ARG A 266 15.84 14.36 -7.11
C ARG A 266 16.86 13.29 -6.69
N ARG A 267 16.88 12.13 -7.36
CA ARG A 267 17.85 11.08 -7.09
C ARG A 267 19.27 11.55 -7.44
N PHE A 268 19.43 12.17 -8.61
CA PHE A 268 20.71 12.69 -9.04
C PHE A 268 21.25 13.73 -8.06
N ASN A 269 20.45 14.75 -7.73
CA ASN A 269 20.83 15.79 -6.77
C ASN A 269 21.16 15.22 -5.38
N ARG A 270 20.44 14.17 -4.94
CA ARG A 270 20.77 13.46 -3.70
C ARG A 270 22.16 12.81 -3.76
N LEU A 271 22.49 12.14 -4.85
CA LEU A 271 23.83 11.55 -5.06
C LEU A 271 24.92 12.64 -5.10
N LEU A 272 24.65 13.78 -5.74
CA LEU A 272 25.58 14.92 -5.76
C LEU A 272 25.87 15.46 -4.35
N ILE A 273 24.85 15.53 -3.49
CA ILE A 273 25.00 15.95 -2.09
C ILE A 273 25.81 14.90 -1.31
N GLU A 274 25.57 13.61 -1.52
CA GLU A 274 26.36 12.54 -0.87
C GLU A 274 27.83 12.58 -1.30
N THR A 275 28.10 12.72 -2.59
CA THR A 275 29.47 12.89 -3.10
C THR A 275 30.12 14.17 -2.58
N ALA A 276 29.34 15.23 -2.36
CA ALA A 276 29.81 16.47 -1.76
C ALA A 276 30.15 16.32 -0.27
N PHE A 277 29.53 15.36 0.44
CA PHE A 277 29.64 15.17 1.88
C PHE A 277 29.82 13.66 2.26
N PRO A 278 30.85 12.96 1.75
CA PRO A 278 30.94 11.49 1.77
C PRO A 278 31.17 10.88 3.17
N ASP A 279 31.64 11.67 4.14
CA ASP A 279 31.87 11.24 5.54
C ASP A 279 30.85 11.82 6.53
N ILE A 280 29.83 12.52 6.02
CA ILE A 280 28.98 13.42 6.82
C ILE A 280 27.49 13.19 6.59
N VAL A 281 27.11 12.82 5.37
CA VAL A 281 25.75 12.38 5.05
C VAL A 281 25.79 10.87 4.89
N GLU A 282 25.08 10.12 5.73
CA GLU A 282 24.99 8.66 5.54
C GLU A 282 24.57 8.35 4.10
N THR A 283 25.36 7.51 3.43
CA THR A 283 25.15 7.11 2.03
C THR A 283 23.71 6.66 1.84
N SER A 284 23.04 7.15 0.80
CA SER A 284 21.69 6.72 0.49
C SER A 284 21.69 5.22 0.38
N VAL A 285 20.77 4.58 1.10
CA VAL A 285 20.60 3.14 1.03
C VAL A 285 20.24 2.78 -0.42
N PRO A 286 21.15 2.18 -1.22
CA PRO A 286 20.83 1.82 -2.59
C PRO A 286 19.75 0.73 -2.56
N ASP A 287 18.95 0.68 -3.61
CA ASP A 287 17.95 -0.37 -3.80
C ASP A 287 16.92 -0.51 -2.68
N ILE A 288 16.55 0.59 -2.00
CA ILE A 288 15.56 0.59 -0.92
C ILE A 288 14.22 -0.05 -1.33
N HIS A 289 13.89 0.02 -2.61
CA HIS A 289 12.72 -0.61 -3.18
C HIS A 289 12.73 -2.15 -3.06
N THR A 290 13.89 -2.80 -3.11
CA THR A 290 14.05 -4.27 -2.86
C THR A 290 14.42 -4.61 -1.42
N LYS A 291 14.61 -3.61 -0.56
CA LYS A 291 14.84 -3.81 0.87
C LYS A 291 13.50 -3.86 1.61
N VAL A 292 13.39 -4.76 2.58
CA VAL A 292 12.17 -4.95 3.38
C VAL A 292 12.42 -4.42 4.78
N GLU A 293 11.57 -3.50 5.23
CA GLU A 293 11.63 -2.92 6.57
C GLU A 293 11.09 -3.91 7.60
N VAL A 294 11.84 -4.11 8.69
CA VAL A 294 11.42 -4.96 9.82
C VAL A 294 10.62 -4.13 10.82
N PRO A 295 9.35 -4.45 11.09
CA PRO A 295 8.57 -3.75 12.11
C PRO A 295 9.27 -3.81 13.47
N PHE A 296 9.09 -2.76 14.30
CA PHE A 296 9.65 -2.63 15.65
C PHE A 296 11.17 -2.42 15.76
N LEU A 297 11.91 -2.44 14.66
CA LEU A 297 13.36 -2.24 14.67
C LEU A 297 13.73 -0.99 13.87
N LYS A 298 14.39 -0.01 14.53
CA LYS A 298 14.96 1.19 13.91
C LYS A 298 15.81 0.82 12.69
N MET A 299 15.46 1.30 11.51
CA MET A 299 16.32 1.30 10.32
C MET A 299 16.85 -0.09 9.89
N VAL A 300 16.20 -1.19 10.31
CA VAL A 300 16.59 -2.54 9.87
C VAL A 300 15.91 -2.85 8.54
N LEU A 301 16.71 -2.77 7.48
CA LEU A 301 16.31 -3.04 6.10
C LEU A 301 16.98 -4.33 5.61
N ILE A 302 16.18 -5.39 5.37
CA ILE A 302 16.69 -6.66 4.86
C ILE A 302 16.80 -6.57 3.34
N PRO A 303 18.00 -6.71 2.73
CA PRO A 303 18.16 -6.66 1.28
C PRO A 303 17.75 -7.98 0.64
N PHE A 304 16.65 -7.97 -0.13
CA PHE A 304 16.21 -9.14 -0.88
C PHE A 304 16.78 -9.19 -2.31
N GLY A 305 17.13 -8.04 -2.90
CA GLY A 305 17.56 -7.97 -4.30
C GLY A 305 16.53 -8.64 -5.22
N ILE A 306 16.96 -9.58 -6.07
CA ILE A 306 16.07 -10.31 -6.98
C ILE A 306 15.03 -11.18 -6.24
N LEU A 307 15.32 -11.64 -5.02
CA LEU A 307 14.37 -12.42 -4.20
C LEU A 307 13.17 -11.57 -3.76
N TYR A 308 13.22 -10.24 -3.95
CA TYR A 308 12.09 -9.36 -3.68
C TYR A 308 10.89 -9.72 -4.56
N VAL A 309 11.11 -10.22 -5.78
CA VAL A 309 10.04 -10.71 -6.66
C VAL A 309 9.28 -11.86 -6.02
N LEU A 310 10.00 -12.82 -5.42
CA LEU A 310 9.40 -13.96 -4.73
C LEU A 310 8.65 -13.51 -3.46
N PHE A 311 9.18 -12.50 -2.77
CA PHE A 311 8.54 -11.91 -1.60
C PHE A 311 7.22 -11.22 -1.94
N VAL A 312 7.21 -10.36 -2.98
CA VAL A 312 6.00 -9.72 -3.52
C VAL A 312 4.98 -10.77 -3.96
N LEU A 313 5.42 -11.80 -4.69
CA LEU A 313 4.59 -12.93 -5.08
C LEU A 313 3.91 -13.59 -3.86
N THR A 314 4.68 -13.84 -2.80
CA THR A 314 4.18 -14.45 -1.57
C THR A 314 3.11 -13.59 -0.91
N ILE A 315 3.31 -12.27 -0.86
CA ILE A 315 2.33 -11.33 -0.30
C ILE A 315 1.03 -11.33 -1.12
N ILE A 316 1.12 -11.22 -2.44
CA ILE A 316 -0.06 -11.15 -3.32
C ILE A 316 -0.88 -12.44 -3.24
N VAL A 317 -0.22 -13.60 -3.37
CA VAL A 317 -0.90 -14.90 -3.28
C VAL A 317 -1.42 -15.14 -1.86
N GLY A 318 -0.61 -14.84 -0.84
CA GLY A 318 -0.98 -15.03 0.56
C GLY A 318 -2.21 -14.21 0.95
N ALA A 319 -2.19 -12.90 0.70
CA ALA A 319 -3.29 -11.99 1.01
C ALA A 319 -4.58 -12.37 0.27
N SER A 320 -4.49 -12.66 -1.03
CA SER A 320 -5.65 -13.05 -1.86
C SER A 320 -6.33 -14.32 -1.34
N ASN A 321 -5.56 -15.35 -1.00
CA ASN A 321 -6.13 -16.59 -0.46
C ASN A 321 -6.58 -16.44 1.00
N ALA A 322 -5.90 -15.63 1.81
CA ALA A 322 -6.30 -15.40 3.19
C ALA A 322 -7.68 -14.71 3.27
N VAL A 323 -7.91 -13.67 2.46
CA VAL A 323 -9.24 -13.02 2.36
C VAL A 323 -10.29 -14.00 1.81
N ASN A 324 -9.94 -14.80 0.80
CA ASN A 324 -10.84 -15.82 0.24
C ASN A 324 -11.24 -16.90 1.26
N LEU A 325 -10.32 -17.32 2.13
CA LEU A 325 -10.62 -18.27 3.22
C LEU A 325 -11.51 -17.65 4.30
N THR A 326 -11.40 -16.34 4.55
CA THR A 326 -12.21 -15.64 5.55
C THR A 326 -13.64 -15.31 5.06
N ASP A 327 -13.91 -15.39 3.75
CA ASP A 327 -15.22 -15.13 3.13
C ASP A 327 -16.20 -16.30 3.31
N GLY A 328 -16.40 -16.73 4.56
CA GLY A 328 -17.30 -17.82 4.95
C GLY A 328 -18.58 -17.39 5.68
N LEU A 329 -18.59 -16.17 6.24
CA LEU A 329 -19.71 -15.59 7.00
C LEU A 329 -20.11 -14.21 6.46
N ASP A 330 -21.39 -13.87 6.63
CA ASP A 330 -22.00 -12.63 6.16
C ASP A 330 -21.31 -11.41 6.80
N GLY A 331 -20.71 -10.55 5.97
CA GLY A 331 -20.03 -9.34 6.42
C GLY A 331 -18.62 -9.52 7.00
N LEU A 332 -18.15 -10.76 7.22
CA LEU A 332 -16.86 -11.01 7.90
C LEU A 332 -15.66 -10.52 7.07
N ALA A 333 -15.49 -11.06 5.86
CA ALA A 333 -14.34 -10.75 5.03
C ALA A 333 -14.33 -9.29 4.57
N ILE A 334 -15.49 -8.74 4.19
CA ILE A 334 -15.56 -7.33 3.78
C ILE A 334 -15.31 -6.38 4.97
N GLY A 335 -15.91 -6.64 6.14
CA GLY A 335 -15.72 -5.80 7.31
C GLY A 335 -14.26 -5.77 7.76
N ALA A 336 -13.60 -6.92 7.79
CA ALA A 336 -12.17 -7.02 8.08
C ALA A 336 -11.32 -6.31 7.02
N SER A 337 -11.67 -6.45 5.74
CA SER A 337 -10.97 -5.79 4.64
C SER A 337 -11.08 -4.26 4.72
N ILE A 338 -12.25 -3.72 5.07
CA ILE A 338 -12.47 -2.28 5.27
C ILE A 338 -11.55 -1.76 6.38
N ILE A 339 -11.47 -2.47 7.51
CA ILE A 339 -10.61 -2.07 8.63
C ILE A 339 -9.14 -2.05 8.19
N SER A 340 -8.65 -3.12 7.55
CA SER A 340 -7.27 -3.19 7.07
C SER A 340 -6.95 -2.16 5.97
N LEU A 341 -7.88 -1.93 5.03
CA LEU A 341 -7.74 -0.90 3.99
C LEU A 341 -7.74 0.50 4.58
N LEU A 342 -8.52 0.77 5.64
CA LEU A 342 -8.55 2.06 6.30
C LEU A 342 -7.19 2.36 6.94
N THR A 343 -6.60 1.37 7.60
CA THR A 343 -5.25 1.46 8.15
C THR A 343 -4.22 1.77 7.07
N TYR A 344 -4.22 1.02 5.96
CA TYR A 344 -3.28 1.27 4.87
C TYR A 344 -3.53 2.59 4.13
N THR A 345 -4.77 3.05 4.05
CA THR A 345 -5.12 4.38 3.52
C THR A 345 -4.52 5.48 4.39
N GLY A 346 -4.61 5.33 5.72
CA GLY A 346 -3.97 6.22 6.68
C GLY A 346 -2.44 6.21 6.56
N ILE A 347 -1.84 5.02 6.43
CA ILE A 347 -0.39 4.87 6.20
C ILE A 347 0.03 5.56 4.90
N ALA A 348 -0.66 5.31 3.79
CA ALA A 348 -0.40 5.94 2.49
C ALA A 348 -0.43 7.49 2.59
N TYR A 349 -1.34 8.03 3.41
CA TYR A 349 -1.44 9.46 3.66
C TYR A 349 -0.26 10.01 4.47
N VAL A 350 0.18 9.25 5.48
CA VAL A 350 1.33 9.59 6.32
C VAL A 350 2.62 9.58 5.50
N ILE A 351 2.89 8.49 4.77
CA ILE A 351 4.14 8.32 4.03
C ILE A 351 4.25 9.20 2.79
N SER A 352 3.14 9.75 2.30
CA SER A 352 3.14 10.69 1.18
C SER A 352 3.34 12.14 1.61
N ARG A 353 3.54 12.39 2.91
CA ARG A 353 3.85 13.71 3.47
C ARG A 353 5.23 13.70 4.13
N ALA A 354 6.11 14.59 3.65
CA ALA A 354 7.49 14.64 4.09
C ALA A 354 7.62 14.87 5.61
N ASN A 355 6.86 15.81 6.16
CA ASN A 355 6.89 16.16 7.58
C ASN A 355 6.46 15.00 8.51
N TRP A 356 5.44 14.23 8.11
CA TRP A 356 4.97 13.10 8.90
C TRP A 356 5.87 11.88 8.76
N SER A 357 6.38 11.64 7.55
CA SER A 357 7.33 10.55 7.30
C SER A 357 8.62 10.76 8.09
N GLU A 358 9.10 12.01 8.16
CA GLU A 358 10.24 12.40 8.99
C GLU A 358 9.96 12.20 10.48
N TYR A 359 8.81 12.66 10.98
CA TYR A 359 8.44 12.52 12.40
C TYR A 359 8.35 11.05 12.85
N LEU A 360 7.87 10.16 11.98
CA LEU A 360 7.66 8.75 12.28
C LEU A 360 8.80 7.84 11.78
N LEU A 361 9.87 8.41 11.20
CA LEU A 361 10.99 7.65 10.65
C LEU A 361 10.56 6.63 9.59
N LEU A 362 9.57 6.99 8.76
CA LEU A 362 9.03 6.13 7.69
C LEU A 362 9.66 6.49 6.34
N ILE A 363 9.75 5.49 5.45
CA ILE A 363 10.14 5.70 4.05
C ILE A 363 9.11 6.63 3.40
N TYR A 364 9.54 7.84 3.02
CA TYR A 364 8.69 8.80 2.32
C TYR A 364 8.49 8.37 0.87
N VAL A 365 7.22 8.21 0.48
CA VAL A 365 6.78 7.82 -0.87
C VAL A 365 5.79 8.88 -1.38
N PRO A 366 6.26 9.94 -2.08
CA PRO A 366 5.39 11.04 -2.50
C PRO A 366 4.21 10.57 -3.38
N GLU A 367 4.46 9.58 -4.23
CA GLU A 367 3.47 9.01 -5.14
C GLU A 367 2.35 8.24 -4.40
N ALA A 368 2.56 7.86 -3.13
CA ALA A 368 1.55 7.16 -2.32
C ALA A 368 0.33 8.04 -1.98
N SER A 369 0.40 9.34 -2.26
CA SER A 369 -0.74 10.26 -2.09
C SER A 369 -1.96 9.80 -2.89
N GLU A 370 -1.79 9.27 -4.10
CA GLU A 370 -2.90 8.72 -4.90
C GLU A 370 -3.40 7.36 -4.39
N LEU A 371 -2.58 6.62 -3.66
CA LEU A 371 -3.04 5.40 -2.97
C LEU A 371 -4.06 5.71 -1.87
N THR A 372 -4.08 6.95 -1.35
CA THR A 372 -5.13 7.37 -0.42
C THR A 372 -6.49 7.47 -1.11
N VAL A 373 -6.53 7.96 -2.35
CA VAL A 373 -7.75 8.08 -3.15
C VAL A 373 -8.24 6.69 -3.57
N PHE A 374 -7.31 5.81 -3.96
CA PHE A 374 -7.59 4.38 -4.18
C PHE A 374 -8.18 3.71 -2.94
N GLY A 375 -7.54 3.90 -1.78
CA GLY A 375 -8.02 3.39 -0.51
C GLY A 375 -9.42 3.90 -0.17
N GLY A 376 -9.66 5.20 -0.34
CA GLY A 376 -10.98 5.83 -0.21
C GLY A 376 -12.04 5.17 -1.10
N ALA A 377 -11.76 5.00 -2.39
CA ALA A 377 -12.67 4.33 -3.32
C ALA A 377 -13.00 2.89 -2.89
N MET A 378 -11.99 2.12 -2.50
CA MET A 378 -12.17 0.74 -2.02
C MET A 378 -12.95 0.67 -0.70
N LEU A 379 -12.71 1.60 0.22
CA LEU A 379 -13.46 1.73 1.48
C LEU A 379 -14.94 2.03 1.22
N GLY A 380 -15.23 3.01 0.36
CA GLY A 380 -16.58 3.38 -0.02
C GLY A 380 -17.32 2.24 -0.71
N ALA A 381 -16.68 1.60 -1.70
CA ALA A 381 -17.24 0.45 -2.39
C ALA A 381 -17.52 -0.71 -1.42
N GLY A 382 -16.58 -0.96 -0.49
CA GLY A 382 -16.71 -2.00 0.52
C GLY A 382 -17.83 -1.74 1.52
N LEU A 383 -17.97 -0.50 2.02
CA LEU A 383 -19.09 -0.11 2.88
C LEU A 383 -20.43 -0.26 2.15
N GLY A 384 -20.48 0.11 0.86
CA GLY A 384 -21.67 -0.03 0.04
C GLY A 384 -22.02 -1.49 -0.25
N PHE A 385 -21.02 -2.37 -0.39
CA PHE A 385 -21.24 -3.80 -0.49
C PHE A 385 -21.68 -4.43 0.84
N LEU A 386 -21.06 -4.02 1.95
CA LEU A 386 -21.42 -4.46 3.30
C LEU A 386 -22.89 -4.14 3.63
N TRP A 387 -23.44 -3.06 3.07
CA TRP A 387 -24.87 -2.74 3.20
C TRP A 387 -25.79 -3.90 2.75
N PHE A 388 -25.42 -4.62 1.69
CA PHE A 388 -26.19 -5.75 1.16
C PHE A 388 -25.67 -7.12 1.64
N ASN A 389 -24.46 -7.17 2.20
CA ASN A 389 -23.80 -8.39 2.61
C ASN A 389 -23.86 -8.62 4.14
N CYS A 390 -24.25 -7.63 4.93
CA CYS A 390 -24.48 -7.80 6.36
C CYS A 390 -25.57 -8.85 6.61
N HIS A 391 -25.49 -9.53 7.75
CA HIS A 391 -26.40 -10.63 8.03
C HIS A 391 -27.86 -10.15 8.23
N PRO A 392 -28.87 -10.77 7.59
CA PRO A 392 -28.75 -11.83 6.57
C PRO A 392 -28.37 -11.32 5.17
N ALA A 393 -27.38 -11.93 4.53
CA ALA A 393 -26.84 -11.43 3.26
C ALA A 393 -27.80 -11.55 2.05
N GLU A 394 -27.93 -10.47 1.30
CA GLU A 394 -28.65 -10.40 0.01
C GLU A 394 -27.77 -10.78 -1.19
N VAL A 395 -26.44 -10.73 -1.03
CA VAL A 395 -25.44 -11.10 -2.03
C VAL A 395 -24.15 -11.56 -1.36
N PHE A 396 -23.51 -12.59 -1.94
CA PHE A 396 -22.20 -13.08 -1.54
C PHE A 396 -21.09 -12.50 -2.42
N MET A 397 -19.94 -12.26 -1.80
CA MET A 397 -18.80 -11.63 -2.45
C MET A 397 -18.23 -12.51 -3.57
N GLY A 398 -18.07 -13.81 -3.28
CA GLY A 398 -17.48 -14.77 -4.21
C GLY A 398 -15.97 -14.60 -4.37
N ASP A 399 -15.37 -15.43 -5.21
CA ASP A 399 -13.94 -15.36 -5.48
C ASP A 399 -13.56 -14.05 -6.18
N THR A 400 -14.49 -13.50 -6.97
CA THR A 400 -14.36 -12.19 -7.64
C THR A 400 -13.96 -11.09 -6.65
N GLY A 401 -14.67 -10.97 -5.53
CA GLY A 401 -14.42 -9.89 -4.58
C GLY A 401 -13.32 -10.22 -3.59
N SER A 402 -13.23 -11.46 -3.13
CA SER A 402 -12.25 -11.83 -2.11
C SER A 402 -10.82 -11.81 -2.65
N LEU A 403 -10.58 -12.27 -3.90
CA LEU A 403 -9.27 -12.12 -4.53
C LEU A 403 -8.95 -10.66 -4.86
N ALA A 404 -9.95 -9.87 -5.29
CA ALA A 404 -9.76 -8.44 -5.56
C ALA A 404 -9.37 -7.67 -4.28
N LEU A 405 -10.04 -7.92 -3.16
CA LEU A 405 -9.76 -7.27 -1.87
C LEU A 405 -8.42 -7.73 -1.27
N GLY A 406 -8.11 -9.02 -1.32
CA GLY A 406 -6.79 -9.49 -0.89
C GLY A 406 -5.67 -8.95 -1.78
N GLY A 407 -5.93 -8.80 -3.09
CA GLY A 407 -5.08 -8.08 -4.02
C GLY A 407 -4.88 -6.61 -3.65
N ALA A 408 -5.96 -5.90 -3.29
CA ALA A 408 -5.90 -4.51 -2.84
C ALA A 408 -5.04 -4.38 -1.57
N LEU A 409 -5.24 -5.25 -0.57
CA LEU A 409 -4.47 -5.25 0.67
C LEU A 409 -2.99 -5.55 0.43
N GLY A 410 -2.69 -6.58 -0.38
CA GLY A 410 -1.32 -6.92 -0.76
C GLY A 410 -0.65 -5.78 -1.53
N ALA A 411 -1.33 -5.20 -2.52
CA ALA A 411 -0.83 -4.06 -3.27
C ALA A 411 -0.58 -2.85 -2.37
N MET A 412 -1.51 -2.51 -1.48
CA MET A 412 -1.30 -1.41 -0.53
C MET A 412 -0.06 -1.66 0.33
N ALA A 413 0.09 -2.85 0.93
CA ALA A 413 1.25 -3.20 1.73
C ALA A 413 2.59 -3.02 0.99
N ILE A 414 2.66 -3.51 -0.24
CA ILE A 414 3.84 -3.42 -1.11
C ILE A 414 4.11 -1.98 -1.54
N LEU A 415 3.10 -1.30 -2.08
CA LEU A 415 3.27 0.04 -2.66
C LEU A 415 3.48 1.12 -1.61
N THR A 416 3.09 0.88 -0.34
CA THR A 416 3.43 1.74 0.79
C THR A 416 4.75 1.40 1.47
N LYS A 417 5.52 0.41 0.98
CA LYS A 417 6.73 -0.09 1.64
C LYS A 417 6.52 -0.51 3.10
N GLN A 418 5.33 -1.06 3.39
CA GLN A 418 4.93 -1.55 4.71
C GLN A 418 4.47 -3.01 4.58
N GLU A 419 5.34 -3.83 3.98
CA GLU A 419 5.05 -5.21 3.57
C GLU A 419 4.81 -6.12 4.77
N LEU A 420 5.77 -6.17 5.72
CA LEU A 420 5.68 -7.03 6.89
C LEU A 420 4.60 -6.57 7.89
N LEU A 421 4.27 -5.28 7.85
CA LEU A 421 3.18 -4.73 8.66
C LEU A 421 1.82 -5.38 8.31
N LEU A 422 1.67 -5.96 7.10
CA LEU A 422 0.46 -6.66 6.67
C LEU A 422 0.11 -7.83 7.57
N VAL A 423 1.12 -8.49 8.17
CA VAL A 423 0.90 -9.59 9.11
C VAL A 423 0.12 -9.11 10.34
N ILE A 424 0.34 -7.86 10.75
CA ILE A 424 -0.37 -7.24 11.88
C ILE A 424 -1.68 -6.62 11.39
N VAL A 425 -1.66 -5.78 10.35
CA VAL A 425 -2.87 -5.09 9.82
C VAL A 425 -3.93 -6.10 9.36
N GLY A 426 -3.52 -7.19 8.73
CA GLY A 426 -4.35 -8.30 8.29
C GLY A 426 -4.38 -9.46 9.29
N GLY A 427 -4.06 -9.24 10.57
CA GLY A 427 -3.88 -10.29 11.57
C GLY A 427 -5.06 -11.27 11.68
N LEU A 428 -6.29 -10.81 11.50
CA LEU A 428 -7.45 -11.70 11.42
C LEU A 428 -7.37 -12.67 10.23
N PHE A 429 -7.03 -12.18 9.03
CA PHE A 429 -6.85 -13.02 7.84
C PHE A 429 -5.71 -14.01 8.03
N VAL A 430 -4.61 -13.58 8.67
CA VAL A 430 -3.48 -14.45 9.01
C VAL A 430 -3.91 -15.57 9.96
N ILE A 431 -4.68 -15.25 11.00
CA ILE A 431 -5.20 -16.23 11.96
C ILE A 431 -6.12 -17.25 11.27
N GLU A 432 -7.02 -16.77 10.42
CA GLU A 432 -7.93 -17.62 9.64
C GLU A 432 -7.17 -18.56 8.70
N ALA A 433 -6.24 -18.03 7.89
CA ALA A 433 -5.40 -18.82 7.00
C ALA A 433 -4.52 -19.80 7.77
N SER A 434 -3.94 -19.38 8.89
CA SER A 434 -3.10 -20.23 9.74
C SER A 434 -3.90 -21.39 10.33
N SER A 435 -5.15 -21.16 10.71
CA SER A 435 -6.02 -22.23 11.21
C SER A 435 -6.24 -23.34 10.17
N VAL A 436 -6.40 -22.96 8.91
CA VAL A 436 -6.54 -23.90 7.79
C VAL A 436 -5.24 -24.66 7.57
N MET A 437 -4.10 -23.97 7.55
CA MET A 437 -2.78 -24.60 7.39
C MET A 437 -2.50 -25.61 8.50
N ILE A 438 -2.73 -25.24 9.76
CA ILE A 438 -2.56 -26.11 10.94
C ILE A 438 -3.49 -27.33 10.86
N GLN A 439 -4.77 -27.11 10.52
CA GLN A 439 -5.76 -28.18 10.41
C GLN A 439 -5.36 -29.19 9.33
N VAL A 440 -4.99 -28.72 8.14
CA VAL A 440 -4.58 -29.56 7.01
C VAL A 440 -3.29 -30.32 7.33
N ALA A 441 -2.30 -29.65 7.91
CA ALA A 441 -1.04 -30.28 8.31
C ALA A 441 -1.26 -31.38 9.35
N SER A 442 -2.06 -31.13 10.39
CA SER A 442 -2.40 -32.12 11.41
C SER A 442 -3.18 -33.31 10.84
N PHE A 443 -4.15 -33.06 9.95
CA PHE A 443 -4.92 -34.16 9.35
C PHE A 443 -4.06 -35.03 8.42
N LYS A 444 -3.15 -34.42 7.64
CA LYS A 444 -2.23 -35.17 6.77
C LYS A 444 -1.16 -35.95 7.52
N THR A 445 -0.68 -35.45 8.65
CA THR A 445 0.43 -36.05 9.40
C THR A 445 -0.02 -36.99 10.52
N ARG A 446 -1.10 -36.64 11.24
CA ARG A 446 -1.57 -37.36 12.43
C ARG A 446 -2.95 -37.99 12.25
N GLY A 447 -3.66 -37.69 11.15
CA GLY A 447 -5.06 -38.12 10.94
C GLY A 447 -6.06 -37.45 11.91
N LYS A 448 -5.63 -36.47 12.70
CA LYS A 448 -6.42 -35.84 13.77
C LYS A 448 -6.71 -34.38 13.44
N ARG A 449 -7.95 -33.95 13.70
CA ARG A 449 -8.38 -32.54 13.61
C ARG A 449 -7.88 -31.77 14.83
N VAL A 450 -7.47 -30.52 14.65
CA VAL A 450 -7.07 -29.61 15.75
C VAL A 450 -8.27 -28.77 16.18
N PHE A 451 -8.94 -28.16 15.21
CA PHE A 451 -10.19 -27.43 15.37
C PHE A 451 -11.37 -28.33 14.96
N ARG A 452 -12.57 -28.04 15.49
CA ARG A 452 -13.81 -28.73 15.06
C ARG A 452 -14.00 -28.64 13.54
N MET A 453 -13.74 -27.45 12.99
CA MET A 453 -13.68 -27.15 11.58
C MET A 453 -12.69 -26.01 11.35
N ALA A 454 -12.06 -25.96 10.18
CA ALA A 454 -11.29 -24.81 9.72
C ALA A 454 -11.95 -24.24 8.46
N PRO A 455 -11.98 -22.91 8.27
CA PRO A 455 -11.32 -21.87 9.07
C PRO A 455 -11.94 -21.63 10.47
N LEU A 456 -11.32 -20.74 11.26
CA LEU A 456 -11.62 -20.56 12.69
C LEU A 456 -13.04 -20.05 12.96
N HIS A 457 -13.63 -19.25 12.08
CA HIS A 457 -15.02 -18.82 12.26
C HIS A 457 -16.00 -20.01 12.36
N HIS A 458 -15.84 -21.04 11.52
CA HIS A 458 -16.67 -22.25 11.59
C HIS A 458 -16.41 -23.08 12.85
N HIS A 459 -15.19 -23.04 13.40
CA HIS A 459 -14.92 -23.65 14.70
C HIS A 459 -15.81 -23.06 15.80
N PHE A 460 -15.97 -21.73 15.82
CA PHE A 460 -16.81 -21.04 16.80
C PHE A 460 -18.31 -21.24 16.56
N GLU A 461 -18.76 -21.32 15.29
CA GLU A 461 -20.15 -21.71 14.99
C GLU A 461 -20.48 -23.11 15.52
N LEU A 462 -19.58 -24.08 15.32
CA LEU A 462 -19.73 -25.43 15.85
C LEU A 462 -19.60 -25.52 17.38
N LEU A 463 -19.09 -24.48 18.04
CA LEU A 463 -19.15 -24.33 19.50
C LEU A 463 -20.48 -23.73 19.99
N GLY A 464 -21.38 -23.38 19.08
CA GLY A 464 -22.70 -22.82 19.38
C GLY A 464 -22.74 -21.29 19.40
N TRP A 465 -21.74 -20.59 18.84
CA TRP A 465 -21.84 -19.14 18.69
C TRP A 465 -22.69 -18.79 17.47
N ASN A 466 -23.62 -17.86 17.64
CA ASN A 466 -24.37 -17.29 16.51
C ASN A 466 -23.43 -16.59 15.54
N GLU A 467 -23.74 -16.68 14.25
CA GLU A 467 -22.96 -16.07 13.16
C GLU A 467 -22.64 -14.59 13.42
N THR A 468 -23.65 -13.76 13.71
CA THR A 468 -23.48 -12.34 14.02
C THR A 468 -22.58 -12.07 15.22
N LYS A 469 -22.55 -12.98 16.20
CA LYS A 469 -21.63 -12.90 17.36
C LYS A 469 -20.19 -13.22 16.94
N VAL A 470 -19.98 -14.22 16.08
CA VAL A 470 -18.65 -14.54 15.52
C VAL A 470 -18.14 -13.36 14.71
N VAL A 471 -18.93 -12.85 13.77
CA VAL A 471 -18.57 -11.72 12.90
C VAL A 471 -18.19 -10.50 13.72
N THR A 472 -19.08 -10.04 14.62
CA THR A 472 -18.81 -8.85 15.45
C THR A 472 -17.53 -8.99 16.27
N ARG A 473 -17.28 -10.16 16.87
CA ARG A 473 -16.07 -10.41 17.66
C ARG A 473 -14.82 -10.42 16.80
N PHE A 474 -14.87 -11.00 15.61
CA PHE A 474 -13.73 -11.03 14.70
C PHE A 474 -13.42 -9.64 14.14
N LEU A 475 -14.45 -8.80 13.91
CA LEU A 475 -14.24 -7.40 13.54
C LEU A 475 -13.59 -6.59 14.68
N ILE A 476 -13.96 -6.84 15.94
CA ILE A 476 -13.27 -6.25 17.09
C ILE A 476 -11.79 -6.66 17.09
N VAL A 477 -11.48 -7.94 16.85
CA VAL A 477 -10.10 -8.43 16.75
C VAL A 477 -9.35 -7.76 15.60
N ALA A 478 -9.97 -7.64 14.41
CA ALA A 478 -9.39 -6.94 13.27
C ALA A 478 -9.09 -5.47 13.59
N LEU A 479 -9.98 -4.79 14.31
CA LEU A 479 -9.78 -3.41 14.75
C LEU A 479 -8.62 -3.29 15.75
N ILE A 480 -8.48 -4.21 16.69
CA ILE A 480 -7.36 -4.24 17.63
C ILE A 480 -6.03 -4.40 16.86
N PHE A 481 -5.97 -5.32 15.90
CA PHE A 481 -4.82 -5.51 15.04
C PHE A 481 -4.45 -4.24 14.23
N ALA A 482 -5.46 -3.57 13.66
CA ALA A 482 -5.28 -2.29 12.99
C ALA A 482 -4.71 -1.22 13.93
N LEU A 483 -5.26 -1.05 15.14
CA LEU A 483 -4.75 -0.08 16.11
C LEU A 483 -3.34 -0.41 16.60
N MET A 484 -3.05 -1.69 16.87
CA MET A 484 -1.71 -2.15 17.21
C MET A 484 -0.72 -1.81 16.09
N SER A 485 -1.06 -2.05 14.83
CA SER A 485 -0.19 -1.76 13.69
C SER A 485 0.17 -0.26 13.60
N LEU A 486 -0.78 0.63 13.87
CA LEU A 486 -0.54 2.07 13.88
C LEU A 486 0.38 2.49 15.03
N ALA A 487 0.23 1.87 16.20
CA ALA A 487 1.15 2.10 17.32
C ALA A 487 2.59 1.72 16.95
N THR A 488 2.78 0.66 16.15
CA THR A 488 4.12 0.22 15.71
C THR A 488 4.84 1.23 14.82
N LEU A 489 4.13 2.20 14.22
CA LEU A 489 4.77 3.22 13.37
C LEU A 489 5.70 4.15 14.18
N LYS A 490 5.42 4.36 15.47
CA LYS A 490 6.22 5.24 16.34
C LYS A 490 7.24 4.50 17.21
N PHE A 491 6.99 3.22 17.50
CA PHE A 491 7.92 2.36 18.25
C PHE A 491 9.05 1.80 17.36
N ARG A 492 9.33 2.45 16.23
CA ARG A 492 10.44 2.11 15.35
C ARG A 492 11.70 2.73 15.85
#